data_AF-I4YBX5-F1
#
_entry.id   AF-I4YBX5-F1
#
_cell.length_a   1.000
_cell.length_b   1.000
_cell.length_c   1.000
_cell.angle_alpha   90.00
_cell.angle_beta   90.00
_cell.angle_gamma   90.00
#
_symmetry.space_group_name_H-M   'P 1'
#
loop_
_entity.id
_entity.type
_entity.pdbx_description
1 polymer ?
#
loop_
_entity_poly.entity_id
_entity_poly.type
_entity_poly.pdbx_seq_one_letter_code
_entity_poly.pdbx_strand_id
1 'polypeptide(L)'
;METSYTLSPTASIASRFHKGGKSFTEIYSDYAKLENEFQRERAERRRLESCLADVVSEIEERAPLLQEQRREYDKRNAEANALASQLAESLEERDALKASEKEARLVAENAQREAELQSQSIVDLTRQVAYLTRQIAAIEDPSLPIDAQNVAPAPAHELAVDQAISDRLVLFASTEELVQQNKNLLKVSRELGQKLEHVDAVHEARSKETENESLQEAYELIQQLKDEIELSREKAGSYVRERDMFRRLLAQTGKAVP
;
A
#
# COMPACT_ATOMS: atom_id res chain seq x y z
N MET A 1 69.97 -94.19 23.47
CA MET A 1 69.41 -94.71 22.20
C MET A 1 68.14 -93.93 21.93
N GLU A 2 68.22 -92.85 21.16
CA GLU A 2 67.05 -92.18 20.59
C GLU A 2 67.19 -92.29 19.08
N THR A 3 66.46 -93.24 18.51
CA THR A 3 66.46 -93.49 17.07
C THR A 3 65.53 -92.48 16.41
N SER A 4 66.15 -91.44 15.87
CA SER A 4 65.60 -90.59 14.83
C SER A 4 65.18 -91.47 13.64
N TYR A 5 63.88 -91.66 13.46
CA TYR A 5 63.34 -92.25 12.24
C TYR A 5 63.57 -91.28 11.09
N THR A 6 64.57 -91.57 10.28
CA THR A 6 64.87 -90.89 9.03
C THR A 6 63.80 -91.28 8.00
N LEU A 7 62.83 -90.38 7.76
CA LEU A 7 61.93 -90.54 6.62
C LEU A 7 62.73 -90.47 5.31
N SER A 8 62.41 -91.38 4.38
CA SER A 8 63.02 -91.45 3.06
C SER A 8 62.99 -90.09 2.32
N PRO A 9 64.06 -89.70 1.61
CA PRO A 9 64.12 -88.47 0.80
C PRO A 9 62.94 -88.31 -0.18
N THR A 10 62.43 -89.41 -0.74
CA THR A 10 61.22 -89.41 -1.61
C THR A 10 59.93 -89.09 -0.84
N ALA A 11 59.79 -89.54 0.40
CA ALA A 11 58.65 -89.20 1.26
C ALA A 11 58.69 -87.73 1.69
N SER A 12 59.88 -87.19 1.94
CA SER A 12 60.06 -85.77 2.25
C SER A 12 59.75 -84.86 1.04
N ILE A 13 60.13 -85.28 -0.17
CA ILE A 13 59.83 -84.55 -1.43
C ILE A 13 58.33 -84.62 -1.76
N ALA A 14 57.69 -85.79 -1.60
CA ALA A 14 56.24 -85.94 -1.78
C ALA A 14 55.43 -85.09 -0.76
N SER A 15 55.90 -84.97 0.48
CA SER A 15 55.25 -84.13 1.50
C SER A 15 55.33 -82.62 1.21
N ARG A 16 56.36 -82.17 0.49
CA ARG A 16 56.50 -80.76 0.06
C ARG A 16 55.61 -80.44 -1.14
N PHE A 17 55.40 -81.40 -2.05
CA PHE A 17 54.52 -81.21 -3.20
C PHE A 17 53.03 -81.10 -2.81
N HIS A 18 52.62 -81.76 -1.72
CA HIS A 18 51.28 -81.62 -1.13
C HIS A 18 51.10 -80.37 -0.25
N LYS A 19 52.16 -79.62 0.05
CA LYS A 19 52.13 -78.46 0.97
C LYS A 19 52.24 -77.09 0.28
N GLY A 20 52.39 -77.05 -1.04
CA GLY A 20 52.66 -75.81 -1.80
C GLY A 20 51.52 -75.29 -2.68
N GLY A 21 50.41 -76.03 -2.82
CA GLY A 21 49.26 -75.62 -3.61
C GLY A 21 47.97 -75.95 -2.88
N LYS A 22 46.96 -75.08 -3.00
CA LYS A 22 45.63 -75.33 -2.46
C LYS A 22 45.16 -76.72 -2.87
N SER A 23 44.62 -77.49 -1.92
CA SER A 23 44.07 -78.81 -2.24
C SER A 23 42.93 -78.65 -3.24
N PHE A 24 42.71 -79.65 -4.11
CA PHE A 24 41.63 -79.63 -5.10
C PHE A 24 40.26 -79.39 -4.44
N THR A 25 40.05 -79.95 -3.25
CA THR A 25 38.88 -79.71 -2.39
C THR A 25 38.78 -78.27 -1.88
N GLU A 26 39.92 -77.62 -1.62
CA GLU A 26 40.01 -76.25 -1.15
C GLU A 26 39.67 -75.26 -2.29
N ILE A 27 40.20 -75.50 -3.49
CA ILE A 27 39.84 -74.76 -4.71
C ILE A 27 38.35 -74.92 -5.03
N TYR A 28 37.81 -76.15 -4.90
CA TYR A 28 36.38 -76.39 -5.09
C TYR A 28 35.53 -75.68 -4.04
N SER A 29 35.99 -75.62 -2.78
CA SER A 29 35.31 -74.88 -1.72
C SER A 29 35.31 -73.36 -1.96
N ASP A 30 36.41 -72.81 -2.48
CA ASP A 30 36.51 -71.40 -2.85
C ASP A 30 35.66 -71.08 -4.07
N TYR A 31 35.63 -71.97 -5.07
CA TYR A 31 34.75 -71.85 -6.23
C TYR A 31 33.27 -71.89 -5.82
N ALA A 32 32.89 -72.82 -4.94
CA ALA A 32 31.52 -72.90 -4.42
C ALA A 32 31.13 -71.66 -3.59
N LYS A 33 32.06 -71.06 -2.84
CA LYS A 33 31.83 -69.77 -2.15
C LYS A 33 31.64 -68.63 -3.13
N LEU A 34 32.53 -68.52 -4.13
CA LEU A 34 32.45 -67.46 -5.15
C LEU A 34 31.15 -67.57 -5.97
N GLU A 35 30.73 -68.78 -6.33
CA GLU A 35 29.45 -69.01 -7.00
C GLU A 35 28.27 -68.58 -6.10
N ASN A 36 28.30 -68.90 -4.81
CA ASN A 36 27.27 -68.44 -3.87
C ASN A 36 27.25 -66.91 -3.71
N GLU A 37 28.41 -66.27 -3.60
CA GLU A 37 28.54 -64.81 -3.54
C GLU A 37 28.02 -64.15 -4.82
N PHE A 38 28.38 -64.69 -5.99
CA PHE A 38 27.89 -64.23 -7.28
C PHE A 38 26.37 -64.36 -7.43
N GLN A 39 25.79 -65.49 -7.00
CA GLN A 39 24.34 -65.66 -7.01
C GLN A 39 23.64 -64.70 -6.05
N ARG A 40 24.23 -64.44 -4.88
CA ARG A 40 23.72 -63.47 -3.91
C ARG A 40 23.77 -62.04 -4.48
N GLU A 41 24.89 -61.64 -5.07
CA GLU A 41 25.06 -60.32 -5.68
C GLU A 41 24.12 -60.15 -6.89
N ARG A 42 23.89 -61.20 -7.68
CA ARG A 42 22.91 -61.21 -8.76
C ARG A 42 21.48 -61.06 -8.25
N ALA A 43 21.13 -61.69 -7.13
CA ALA A 43 19.82 -61.53 -6.50
C ALA A 43 19.64 -60.11 -5.93
N GLU A 44 20.69 -59.55 -5.34
CA GLU A 44 20.69 -58.17 -4.83
C GLU A 44 20.58 -57.15 -5.96
N ARG A 45 21.33 -57.33 -7.06
CA ARG A 45 21.21 -56.49 -8.26
C ARG A 45 19.79 -56.50 -8.81
N ARG A 46 19.16 -57.68 -8.95
CA ARG A 46 17.76 -57.79 -9.40
C ARG A 46 16.78 -57.09 -8.45
N ARG A 47 17.01 -57.19 -7.14
CA ARG A 47 16.18 -56.49 -6.15
C ARG A 47 16.32 -54.97 -6.29
N LEU A 48 17.54 -54.46 -6.45
CA LEU A 48 17.80 -53.04 -6.66
C LEU A 48 17.21 -52.53 -7.97
N GLU A 49 17.32 -53.31 -9.05
CA GLU A 49 16.68 -53.02 -10.34
C GLU A 49 15.15 -52.92 -10.20
N SER A 50 14.52 -53.83 -9.45
CA SER A 50 13.09 -53.76 -9.14
C SER A 50 12.74 -52.50 -8.35
N CYS A 51 13.47 -52.21 -7.27
CA CYS A 51 13.20 -51.00 -6.48
C CYS A 51 13.40 -49.71 -7.30
N LEU A 52 14.39 -49.67 -8.19
CA LEU A 52 14.59 -48.53 -9.08
C LEU A 52 13.43 -48.39 -10.05
N ALA A 53 12.94 -49.49 -10.63
CA ALA A 53 11.77 -49.49 -11.51
C ALA A 53 10.52 -48.99 -10.79
N ASP A 54 10.30 -49.41 -9.54
CA ASP A 54 9.19 -48.94 -8.71
C ASP A 54 9.27 -47.41 -8.46
N VAL A 55 10.46 -46.90 -8.12
CA VAL A 55 10.68 -45.45 -7.94
C VAL A 55 10.46 -44.67 -9.24
N VAL A 56 10.92 -45.19 -10.37
CA VAL A 56 10.69 -44.55 -11.68
C VAL A 56 9.20 -44.52 -12.00
N SER A 57 8.47 -45.61 -11.77
CA SER A 57 7.01 -45.66 -11.96
C SER A 57 6.30 -44.62 -11.08
N GLU A 58 6.67 -44.51 -9.80
CA GLU A 58 6.09 -43.48 -8.91
C GLU A 58 6.36 -42.05 -9.39
N ILE A 59 7.57 -41.79 -9.94
CA ILE A 59 7.92 -40.48 -10.49
C ILE A 59 7.09 -40.20 -11.75
N GLU A 60 6.96 -41.18 -12.64
CA GLU A 60 6.18 -41.08 -13.87
C GLU A 60 4.68 -40.85 -13.59
N GLU A 61 4.13 -41.46 -12.54
CA GLU A 61 2.75 -41.23 -12.09
C GLU A 61 2.54 -39.83 -11.49
N ARG A 62 3.52 -39.32 -10.73
CA ARG A 62 3.41 -38.00 -10.07
C ARG A 62 3.72 -36.82 -11.00
N ALA A 63 4.56 -37.02 -12.01
CA ALA A 63 4.94 -35.99 -12.98
C ALA A 63 3.74 -35.26 -13.63
N PRO A 64 2.71 -35.94 -14.17
CA PRO A 64 1.56 -35.27 -14.78
C PRO A 64 0.73 -34.47 -13.77
N LEU A 65 0.57 -34.97 -12.54
CA LEU A 65 -0.16 -34.27 -11.48
C LEU A 65 0.49 -32.94 -11.11
N LEU A 66 1.82 -32.92 -10.98
CA LEU A 66 2.58 -31.68 -10.73
C LEU A 66 2.49 -30.71 -11.91
N GLN A 67 2.45 -31.22 -13.14
CA GLN A 67 2.30 -30.39 -14.33
C GLN A 67 0.89 -29.76 -14.41
N GLU A 68 -0.14 -30.51 -14.07
CA GLU A 68 -1.52 -30.02 -13.99
C GLU A 68 -1.68 -28.99 -12.88
N GLN A 69 -1.13 -29.25 -11.69
CA GLN A 69 -1.11 -28.28 -10.59
C GLN A 69 -0.42 -26.96 -10.99
N ARG A 70 0.70 -27.02 -11.71
CA ARG A 70 1.36 -25.81 -12.21
C ARG A 70 0.48 -25.03 -13.17
N ARG A 71 -0.18 -25.70 -14.12
CA ARG A 71 -1.10 -25.05 -15.06
C ARG A 71 -2.27 -24.38 -14.35
N GLU A 72 -2.88 -25.06 -13.38
CA GLU A 72 -3.95 -24.49 -12.56
C GLU A 72 -3.45 -23.30 -11.74
N TYR A 73 -2.27 -23.41 -11.12
CA TYR A 73 -1.67 -22.30 -10.37
C TYR A 73 -1.40 -21.07 -11.25
N ASP A 74 -0.83 -21.28 -12.44
CA ASP A 74 -0.57 -20.21 -13.40
C ASP A 74 -1.87 -19.54 -13.86
N LYS A 75 -2.92 -20.34 -14.12
CA LYS A 75 -4.25 -19.82 -14.47
C LYS A 75 -4.86 -19.00 -13.34
N ARG A 76 -4.81 -19.49 -12.10
CA ARG A 76 -5.32 -18.77 -10.91
C ARG A 76 -4.57 -17.47 -10.68
N ASN A 77 -3.25 -17.46 -10.87
CA ASN A 77 -2.47 -16.23 -10.77
C ASN A 77 -2.82 -15.24 -11.88
N ALA A 78 -3.03 -15.70 -13.11
CA ALA A 78 -3.47 -14.83 -14.19
C ALA A 78 -4.84 -14.21 -13.89
N GLU A 79 -5.79 -15.00 -13.39
CA GLU A 79 -7.11 -14.52 -12.96
C GLU A 79 -7.00 -13.52 -11.79
N ALA A 80 -6.20 -13.83 -10.77
CA ALA A 80 -5.98 -12.94 -9.62
C ALA A 80 -5.36 -11.61 -10.04
N ASN A 81 -4.37 -11.63 -10.95
CA ASN A 81 -3.76 -10.42 -11.49
C ASN A 81 -4.75 -9.60 -12.32
N ALA A 82 -5.60 -10.26 -13.14
CA ALA A 82 -6.63 -9.57 -13.90
C ALA A 82 -7.66 -8.89 -12.99
N LEU A 83 -8.12 -9.58 -11.93
CA LEU A 83 -9.02 -9.01 -10.93
C LEU A 83 -8.38 -7.86 -10.16
N ALA A 84 -7.08 -7.97 -9.82
CA ALA A 84 -6.35 -6.89 -9.16
C ALA A 84 -6.25 -5.64 -10.06
N SER A 85 -6.03 -5.81 -11.37
CA SER A 85 -6.04 -4.71 -12.34
C SER A 85 -7.41 -4.04 -12.41
N GLN A 86 -8.48 -4.83 -12.54
CA GLN A 86 -9.85 -4.32 -12.58
C GLN A 86 -10.22 -3.58 -11.28
N LEU A 87 -9.77 -4.07 -10.14
CA LEU A 87 -9.98 -3.40 -8.86
C LEU A 87 -9.23 -2.06 -8.80
N ALA A 88 -7.98 -2.01 -9.28
CA ALA A 88 -7.20 -0.78 -9.33
C ALA A 88 -7.88 0.28 -10.22
N GLU A 89 -8.31 -0.12 -11.42
CA GLU A 89 -9.05 0.75 -12.36
C GLU A 89 -10.35 1.26 -11.72
N SER A 90 -11.15 0.37 -11.09
CA SER A 90 -12.39 0.75 -10.43
C SER A 90 -12.18 1.71 -9.24
N LEU A 91 -11.08 1.54 -8.50
CA LEU A 91 -10.72 2.46 -7.42
C LEU A 91 -10.33 3.84 -7.95
N GLU A 92 -9.57 3.90 -9.04
CA GLU A 92 -9.19 5.15 -9.69
C GLU A 92 -10.42 5.89 -10.24
N GLU A 93 -11.32 5.18 -10.93
CA GLU A 93 -12.58 5.74 -11.42
C GLU A 93 -13.45 6.26 -10.27
N ARG A 94 -13.57 5.49 -9.18
CA ARG A 94 -14.31 5.92 -7.99
C ARG A 94 -13.74 7.20 -7.40
N ASP A 95 -12.43 7.31 -7.30
CA ASP A 95 -11.78 8.46 -6.69
C ASP A 95 -11.88 9.70 -7.60
N ALA A 96 -11.80 9.52 -8.93
CA ALA A 96 -12.10 10.56 -9.90
C ALA A 96 -13.56 11.05 -9.82
N LEU A 97 -14.52 10.13 -9.71
CA LEU A 97 -15.93 10.47 -9.56
C LEU A 97 -16.21 11.22 -8.25
N LYS A 98 -15.59 10.81 -7.14
CA LYS A 98 -15.70 11.53 -5.85
C LYS A 98 -15.12 12.94 -5.93
N ALA A 99 -13.99 13.12 -6.62
CA ALA A 99 -13.41 14.44 -6.82
C ALA A 99 -14.36 15.34 -7.64
N SER A 100 -14.91 14.81 -8.73
CA SER A 100 -15.90 15.51 -9.56
C SER A 100 -17.19 15.83 -8.81
N GLU A 101 -17.71 14.90 -8.00
CA GLU A 101 -18.88 15.12 -7.15
C GLU A 101 -18.64 16.28 -6.16
N LYS A 102 -17.46 16.28 -5.51
CA LYS A 102 -17.09 17.34 -4.57
C LYS A 102 -17.02 18.70 -5.27
N GLU A 103 -16.41 18.76 -6.44
CA GLU A 103 -16.34 19.99 -7.24
C GLU A 103 -17.73 20.46 -7.67
N ALA A 104 -18.54 19.58 -8.24
CA ALA A 104 -19.90 19.88 -8.66
C ALA A 104 -20.77 20.36 -7.48
N ARG A 105 -20.61 19.76 -6.30
CA ARG A 105 -21.28 20.19 -5.08
C ARG A 105 -20.87 21.59 -4.65
N LEU A 106 -19.58 21.91 -4.65
CA LEU A 106 -19.09 23.25 -4.32
C LEU A 106 -19.64 24.30 -5.30
N VAL A 107 -19.63 23.98 -6.60
CA VAL A 107 -20.21 24.85 -7.64
C VAL A 107 -21.71 25.04 -7.41
N ALA A 108 -22.45 23.98 -7.09
CA ALA A 108 -23.88 24.06 -6.82
C ALA A 108 -24.19 24.90 -5.57
N GLU A 109 -23.44 24.70 -4.47
CA GLU A 109 -23.59 25.48 -3.24
C GLU A 109 -23.25 26.98 -3.46
N ASN A 110 -22.23 27.28 -4.28
CA ASN A 110 -21.92 28.66 -4.69
C ASN A 110 -23.05 29.26 -5.54
N ALA A 111 -23.50 28.55 -6.57
CA ALA A 111 -24.56 29.01 -7.47
C ALA A 111 -25.89 29.22 -6.73
N GLN A 112 -26.22 28.36 -5.76
CA GLN A 112 -27.39 28.54 -4.91
C GLN A 112 -27.28 29.81 -4.06
N ARG A 113 -26.14 30.03 -3.40
CA ARG A 113 -25.90 31.26 -2.63
C ARG A 113 -26.00 32.51 -3.50
N GLU A 114 -25.42 32.49 -4.70
CA GLU A 114 -25.53 33.61 -5.63
C GLU A 114 -26.98 33.85 -6.09
N ALA A 115 -27.74 32.79 -6.36
CA ALA A 115 -29.15 32.90 -6.74
C ALA A 115 -30.01 33.49 -5.61
N GLU A 116 -29.75 33.09 -4.36
CA GLU A 116 -30.42 33.64 -3.18
C GLU A 116 -30.11 35.14 -3.02
N LEU A 117 -28.83 35.53 -3.12
CA LEU A 117 -28.42 36.94 -3.08
C LEU A 117 -29.03 37.76 -4.21
N GLN A 118 -29.05 37.21 -5.44
CA GLN A 118 -29.69 37.86 -6.58
C GLN A 118 -31.19 38.04 -6.36
N SER A 119 -31.88 37.02 -5.86
CA SER A 119 -33.31 37.09 -5.54
C SER A 119 -33.61 38.19 -4.53
N GLN A 120 -32.82 38.27 -3.45
CA GLN A 120 -32.94 39.34 -2.45
C GLN A 120 -32.72 40.72 -3.08
N SER A 121 -31.69 40.89 -3.91
CA SER A 121 -31.43 42.18 -4.57
C SER A 121 -32.56 42.60 -5.52
N ILE A 122 -33.22 41.65 -6.21
CA ILE A 122 -34.39 41.93 -7.04
C ILE A 122 -35.56 42.42 -6.17
N VAL A 123 -35.80 41.80 -5.02
CA VAL A 123 -36.85 42.22 -4.08
C VAL A 123 -36.60 43.63 -3.58
N ASP A 124 -35.38 43.91 -3.11
CA ASP A 124 -34.97 45.22 -2.61
C ASP A 124 -35.05 46.30 -3.70
N LEU A 125 -34.61 46.00 -4.92
CA LEU A 125 -34.69 46.95 -6.04
C LEU A 125 -36.14 47.21 -6.46
N THR A 126 -36.97 46.17 -6.51
CA THR A 126 -38.41 46.31 -6.80
C THR A 126 -39.08 47.21 -5.77
N ARG A 127 -38.73 47.02 -4.49
CA ARG A 127 -39.21 47.83 -3.37
C ARG A 127 -38.76 49.28 -3.49
N GLN A 128 -37.49 49.51 -3.85
CA GLN A 128 -36.94 50.85 -4.09
C GLN A 128 -37.65 51.56 -5.25
N VAL A 129 -37.87 50.86 -6.37
CA VAL A 129 -38.59 51.42 -7.53
C VAL A 129 -40.04 51.77 -7.18
N ALA A 130 -40.74 50.88 -6.47
CA ALA A 130 -42.12 51.13 -6.02
C ALA A 130 -42.20 52.34 -5.08
N TYR A 131 -41.26 52.44 -4.15
CA TYR A 131 -41.17 53.56 -3.21
C TYR A 131 -40.90 54.89 -3.93
N LEU A 132 -39.91 54.95 -4.81
CA LEU A 132 -39.57 56.16 -5.56
C LEU A 132 -40.69 56.59 -6.50
N THR A 133 -41.33 55.64 -7.17
CA THR A 133 -42.48 55.92 -8.05
C THR A 133 -43.65 56.49 -7.26
N ARG A 134 -43.88 55.97 -6.04
CA ARG A 134 -44.89 56.53 -5.13
C ARG A 134 -44.54 57.93 -4.65
N GLN A 135 -43.27 58.20 -4.35
CA GLN A 135 -42.83 59.55 -3.98
C GLN A 135 -43.10 60.55 -5.10
N ILE A 136 -42.80 60.17 -6.35
CA ILE A 136 -43.08 61.01 -7.52
C ILE A 136 -44.59 61.24 -7.65
N ALA A 137 -45.41 60.19 -7.53
CA ALA A 137 -46.87 60.32 -7.59
C ALA A 137 -47.45 61.21 -6.47
N ALA A 138 -46.84 61.21 -5.28
CA ALA A 138 -47.28 62.07 -4.17
C ALA A 138 -46.98 63.57 -4.40
N ILE A 139 -46.08 63.91 -5.32
CA ILE A 139 -45.88 65.30 -5.77
C ILE A 139 -47.11 65.79 -6.56
N GLU A 140 -47.73 64.89 -7.33
CA GLU A 140 -48.92 65.18 -8.13
C GLU A 140 -50.21 65.12 -7.28
N ASP A 141 -50.29 64.17 -6.33
CA ASP A 141 -51.40 64.02 -5.39
C ASP A 141 -50.91 63.89 -3.93
N PRO A 142 -50.94 64.98 -3.14
CA PRO A 142 -50.49 64.98 -1.75
C PRO A 142 -51.32 64.12 -0.79
N SER A 143 -52.48 63.60 -1.22
CA SER A 143 -53.31 62.72 -0.38
C SER A 143 -52.79 61.27 -0.31
N LEU A 144 -51.83 60.94 -1.18
CA LEU A 144 -51.25 59.62 -1.28
C LEU A 144 -50.29 59.32 -0.11
N PRO A 145 -50.39 58.17 0.59
CA PRO A 145 -49.40 57.78 1.59
C PRO A 145 -48.00 57.65 1.00
N ILE A 146 -47.02 58.23 1.71
CA ILE A 146 -45.59 58.28 1.38
C ILE A 146 -44.77 57.41 2.35
N ASP A 147 -45.38 56.96 3.45
CA ASP A 147 -44.69 56.16 4.47
C ASP A 147 -44.17 54.85 3.90
N ALA A 148 -42.88 54.58 4.12
CA ALA A 148 -42.19 53.40 3.62
C ALA A 148 -42.90 52.09 4.00
N GLN A 149 -43.42 51.97 5.23
CA GLN A 149 -44.17 50.79 5.67
C GLN A 149 -45.44 50.52 4.85
N ASN A 150 -46.13 51.57 4.40
CA ASN A 150 -47.42 51.47 3.71
C ASN A 150 -47.24 51.27 2.20
N VAL A 151 -46.15 51.82 1.65
CA VAL A 151 -45.88 51.85 0.21
C VAL A 151 -45.08 50.63 -0.23
N ALA A 152 -44.08 50.26 0.56
CA ALA A 152 -43.12 49.24 0.22
C ALA A 152 -42.65 48.56 1.51
N PRO A 153 -43.46 47.66 2.09
CA PRO A 153 -43.11 46.98 3.33
C PRO A 153 -41.83 46.16 3.15
N ALA A 154 -41.02 46.09 4.20
CA ALA A 154 -39.79 45.32 4.17
C ALA A 154 -40.10 43.81 4.12
N PRO A 155 -39.39 43.04 3.28
CA PRO A 155 -39.41 41.59 3.38
C PRO A 155 -38.95 41.13 4.77
N ALA A 156 -39.48 39.99 5.22
CA ALA A 156 -39.02 39.35 6.44
C ALA A 156 -37.81 38.47 6.11
N HIS A 157 -36.68 38.75 6.78
CA HIS A 157 -35.45 37.97 6.67
C HIS A 157 -35.20 37.16 7.94
N GLU A 158 -34.58 35.99 7.79
CA GLU A 158 -34.15 35.15 8.92
C GLU A 158 -32.94 35.77 9.63
N LEU A 159 -32.06 36.43 8.88
CA LEU A 159 -30.86 37.07 9.41
C LEU A 159 -31.16 38.51 9.82
N ALA A 160 -30.77 38.87 11.04
CA ALA A 160 -30.93 40.22 11.56
C ALA A 160 -30.14 41.27 10.75
N VAL A 161 -29.05 40.87 10.11
CA VAL A 161 -28.25 41.74 9.24
C VAL A 161 -29.01 42.07 7.96
N ASP A 162 -29.57 41.06 7.29
CA ASP A 162 -30.35 41.25 6.07
C ASP A 162 -31.60 42.10 6.34
N GLN A 163 -32.28 41.86 7.48
CA GLN A 163 -33.40 42.70 7.90
C GLN A 163 -32.97 44.17 8.09
N ALA A 164 -31.84 44.41 8.75
CA ALA A 164 -31.33 45.76 8.96
C ALA A 164 -30.91 46.46 7.64
N ILE A 165 -30.42 45.70 6.66
CA ILE A 165 -30.08 46.20 5.32
C ILE A 165 -31.36 46.62 4.61
N SER A 166 -32.34 45.73 4.48
CA SER A 166 -33.60 46.04 3.81
C SER A 166 -34.35 47.18 4.52
N ASP A 167 -34.36 47.25 5.85
CA ASP A 167 -35.08 48.30 6.57
C ASP A 167 -34.46 49.70 6.44
N ARG A 168 -33.12 49.82 6.40
CA ARG A 168 -32.44 51.11 6.59
C ARG A 168 -31.57 51.58 5.43
N LEU A 169 -31.13 50.67 4.56
CA LEU A 169 -30.11 50.93 3.55
C LEU A 169 -30.62 50.81 2.12
N VAL A 170 -31.88 50.35 1.93
CA VAL A 170 -32.48 50.14 0.60
C VAL A 170 -33.32 51.32 0.12
N LEU A 171 -34.14 51.92 0.97
CA LEU A 171 -35.07 53.00 0.58
C LEU A 171 -34.48 54.37 0.84
N PHE A 172 -34.62 55.30 -0.11
CA PHE A 172 -34.25 56.71 0.04
C PHE A 172 -35.31 57.62 -0.58
N ALA A 173 -35.51 58.80 -0.01
CA ALA A 173 -36.44 59.82 -0.50
C ALA A 173 -35.74 60.96 -1.25
N SER A 174 -34.46 61.19 -0.96
CA SER A 174 -33.69 62.29 -1.53
C SER A 174 -32.27 61.85 -1.91
N THR A 175 -31.62 62.68 -2.74
CA THR A 175 -30.21 62.48 -3.10
C THR A 175 -29.28 62.61 -1.89
N GLU A 176 -29.62 63.45 -0.91
CA GLU A 176 -28.86 63.60 0.34
C GLU A 176 -28.92 62.32 1.19
N GLU A 177 -30.11 61.72 1.32
CA GLU A 177 -30.30 60.45 2.01
C GLU A 177 -29.55 59.31 1.31
N LEU A 178 -29.63 59.24 -0.02
CA LEU A 178 -28.88 58.26 -0.82
C LEU A 178 -27.37 58.39 -0.59
N VAL A 179 -26.84 59.61 -0.59
CA VAL A 179 -25.41 59.86 -0.31
C VAL A 179 -25.06 59.43 1.11
N GLN A 180 -25.92 59.68 2.10
CA GLN A 180 -25.67 59.27 3.47
C GLN A 180 -25.70 57.74 3.64
N GLN A 181 -26.64 57.04 2.99
CA GLN A 181 -26.68 55.58 2.96
C GLN A 181 -25.46 54.99 2.26
N ASN A 182 -25.03 55.56 1.12
CA ASN A 182 -23.83 55.12 0.42
C ASN A 182 -22.56 55.28 1.28
N LYS A 183 -22.43 56.39 2.01
CA LYS A 183 -21.33 56.58 2.99
C LYS A 183 -21.34 55.50 4.08
N ASN A 184 -22.52 55.15 4.60
CA ASN A 184 -22.65 54.09 5.60
C ASN A 184 -22.27 52.71 5.01
N LEU A 185 -22.74 52.39 3.80
CA LEU A 185 -22.39 51.16 3.08
C LEU A 185 -20.89 51.07 2.82
N LEU A 186 -20.25 52.15 2.37
CA LEU A 186 -18.80 52.18 2.14
C LEU A 186 -18.01 51.98 3.45
N LYS A 187 -18.49 52.54 4.57
CA LYS A 187 -17.86 52.32 5.87
C LYS A 187 -17.94 50.85 6.29
N VAL A 188 -19.14 50.26 6.22
CA VAL A 188 -19.36 48.84 6.56
C VAL A 188 -18.55 47.94 5.63
N SER A 189 -18.52 48.22 4.32
CA SER A 189 -17.75 47.45 3.34
C SER A 189 -16.24 47.48 3.66
N ARG A 190 -15.68 48.64 4.01
CA ARG A 190 -14.27 48.76 4.41
C ARG A 190 -13.98 48.02 5.72
N GLU A 191 -14.87 48.14 6.72
CA GLU A 191 -14.72 47.42 8.00
C GLU A 191 -14.82 45.90 7.81
N LEU A 192 -15.74 45.41 6.96
CA LEU A 192 -15.86 44.00 6.62
C LEU A 192 -14.62 43.51 5.85
N GLY A 193 -14.11 44.29 4.90
CA GLY A 193 -12.88 43.99 4.19
C GLY A 193 -11.68 43.82 5.14
N GLN A 194 -11.50 44.75 6.08
CA GLN A 194 -10.44 44.64 7.10
C GLN A 194 -10.60 43.41 8.00
N LYS A 195 -11.84 43.08 8.39
CA LYS A 195 -12.11 41.88 9.20
C LYS A 195 -11.83 40.60 8.43
N LEU A 196 -12.21 40.53 7.15
CA LEU A 196 -11.94 39.40 6.28
C LEU A 196 -10.43 39.21 6.09
N GLU A 197 -9.70 40.26 5.71
CA GLU A 197 -8.24 40.20 5.57
C GLU A 197 -7.55 39.76 6.86
N HIS A 198 -8.02 40.23 8.03
CA HIS A 198 -7.50 39.79 9.31
C HIS A 198 -7.78 38.30 9.58
N VAL A 199 -9.00 37.83 9.31
CA VAL A 199 -9.36 36.41 9.48
C VAL A 199 -8.53 35.53 8.55
N ASP A 200 -8.38 35.93 7.29
CA ASP A 200 -7.58 35.20 6.30
C ASP A 200 -6.11 35.16 6.71
N ALA A 201 -5.54 36.28 7.18
CA ALA A 201 -4.17 36.33 7.66
C ALA A 201 -3.94 35.43 8.89
N VAL A 202 -4.90 35.39 9.83
CA VAL A 202 -4.85 34.50 11.00
C VAL A 202 -4.95 33.04 10.57
N HIS A 203 -5.84 32.72 9.64
CA HIS A 203 -6.01 31.36 9.13
C HIS A 203 -4.75 30.88 8.38
N GLU A 204 -4.16 31.73 7.53
CA GLU A 204 -2.90 31.43 6.87
C GLU A 204 -1.75 31.22 7.85
N ALA A 205 -1.63 32.08 8.86
CA ALA A 205 -0.61 31.94 9.90
C ALA A 205 -0.74 30.60 10.62
N ARG A 206 -1.98 30.23 10.99
CA ARG A 206 -2.27 28.95 11.64
C ARG A 206 -1.98 27.75 10.74
N SER A 207 -2.35 27.81 9.46
CA SER A 207 -2.03 26.74 8.48
C SER A 207 -0.53 26.53 8.38
N LYS A 208 0.23 27.63 8.20
CA LYS A 208 1.69 27.60 8.13
C LYS A 208 2.31 27.04 9.41
N GLU A 209 1.78 27.39 10.58
CA GLU A 209 2.22 26.84 11.86
C GLU A 209 2.01 25.32 11.92
N THR A 210 0.80 24.83 11.60
CA THR A 210 0.51 23.38 11.58
C THR A 210 1.31 22.61 10.53
N GLU A 211 1.55 23.21 9.36
CA GLU A 211 2.41 22.64 8.33
C GLU A 211 3.85 22.51 8.84
N ASN A 212 4.38 23.56 9.49
CA ASN A 212 5.72 23.54 10.07
C ASN A 212 5.86 22.48 11.19
N GLU A 213 4.86 22.33 12.06
CA GLU A 213 4.83 21.29 13.09
C GLU A 213 4.89 19.90 12.46
N SER A 214 4.02 19.62 11.48
CA SER A 214 4.01 18.31 10.80
C SER A 214 5.32 18.03 10.05
N LEU A 215 5.97 19.05 9.47
CA LEU A 215 7.27 18.91 8.82
C LEU A 215 8.39 18.60 9.83
N GLN A 216 8.34 19.18 11.04
CA GLN A 216 9.28 18.86 12.10
C GLN A 216 9.12 17.41 12.57
N GLU A 217 7.88 16.97 12.82
CA GLU A 217 7.60 15.57 13.19
C GLU A 217 8.08 14.58 12.12
N ALA A 218 7.81 14.88 10.84
CA ALA A 218 8.28 14.06 9.73
C ALA A 218 9.81 14.02 9.65
N TYR A 219 10.48 15.15 9.89
CA TYR A 219 11.95 15.21 9.93
C TYR A 219 12.52 14.35 11.07
N GLU A 220 11.94 14.43 12.27
CA GLU A 220 12.34 13.60 13.41
C GLU A 220 12.16 12.11 13.12
N LEU A 221 11.02 11.73 12.51
CA LEU A 221 10.75 10.34 12.14
C LEU A 221 11.76 9.83 11.09
N ILE A 222 12.08 10.64 10.08
CA ILE A 222 13.09 10.31 9.06
C ILE A 222 14.46 10.09 9.71
N GLN A 223 14.82 10.94 10.67
CA GLN A 223 16.08 10.81 11.38
C GLN A 223 16.12 9.52 12.21
N GLN A 224 15.06 9.19 12.93
CA GLN A 224 14.94 7.93 13.68
C GLN A 224 15.05 6.71 12.76
N LEU A 225 14.37 6.71 11.62
CA LEU A 225 14.44 5.64 10.64
C LEU A 225 15.85 5.51 10.04
N LYS A 226 16.52 6.64 9.80
CA LYS A 226 17.90 6.66 9.31
C LYS A 226 18.84 6.00 10.32
N ASP A 227 18.72 6.37 11.60
CA ASP A 227 19.51 5.79 12.68
C ASP A 227 19.24 4.29 12.82
N GLU A 228 17.97 3.86 12.69
CA GLU A 228 17.60 2.44 12.71
C GLU A 228 18.19 1.67 11.52
N ILE A 229 18.20 2.26 10.33
CA ILE A 229 18.85 1.68 9.14
C ILE A 229 20.35 1.55 9.36
N GLU A 230 21.03 2.57 9.89
CA GLU A 230 22.45 2.53 10.19
C GLU A 230 22.77 1.41 11.20
N LEU A 231 22.00 1.32 12.26
CA LEU A 231 22.14 0.29 13.29
C LEU A 231 21.85 -1.12 12.73
N SER A 232 20.87 -1.26 11.83
CA SER A 232 20.60 -2.53 11.13
C SER A 232 21.75 -2.93 10.20
N ARG A 233 22.40 -1.97 9.52
CA ARG A 233 23.56 -2.20 8.65
C ARG A 233 24.77 -2.63 9.45
N GLU A 234 25.02 -2.01 10.61
CA GLU A 234 26.09 -2.42 11.52
C GLU A 234 25.89 -3.86 12.00
N LYS A 235 24.67 -4.21 12.42
CA LYS A 235 24.30 -5.59 12.80
C LYS A 235 24.52 -6.57 11.64
N ALA A 236 24.04 -6.25 10.43
CA ALA A 236 24.28 -7.08 9.25
C ALA A 236 25.79 -7.26 8.97
N GLY A 237 26.59 -6.20 9.11
CA GLY A 237 28.04 -6.26 9.00
C GLY A 237 28.72 -7.12 10.07
N SER A 238 28.16 -7.20 11.28
CA SER A 238 28.63 -8.14 12.32
C SER A 238 28.34 -9.60 11.94
N TYR A 239 27.14 -9.91 11.47
CA TYR A 239 26.78 -11.26 11.02
C TYR A 239 27.62 -11.74 9.83
N VAL A 240 27.96 -10.84 8.89
CA VAL A 240 28.88 -11.17 7.78
C VAL A 240 30.28 -11.53 8.32
N ARG A 241 30.80 -10.77 9.29
CA ARG A 241 32.09 -11.07 9.92
C ARG A 241 32.09 -12.40 10.67
N GLU A 242 31.05 -12.69 11.44
CA GLU A 242 30.88 -13.97 12.12
C GLU A 242 30.78 -15.13 11.13
N ARG A 243 29.96 -14.99 10.08
CA ARG A 243 29.86 -15.97 9.00
C ARG A 243 31.22 -16.26 8.35
N ASP A 244 31.99 -15.22 8.06
CA ASP A 244 33.29 -15.35 7.43
C ASP A 244 34.34 -15.95 8.39
N MET A 245 34.25 -15.65 9.70
CA MET A 245 35.04 -16.32 10.74
C MET A 245 34.72 -17.82 10.81
N PHE A 246 33.44 -18.21 10.89
CA PHE A 246 33.03 -19.61 10.92
C PHE A 246 33.44 -20.36 9.64
N ARG A 247 33.33 -19.73 8.46
CA ARG A 247 33.84 -20.30 7.21
C ARG A 247 35.34 -20.59 7.28
N ARG A 248 36.15 -19.65 7.80
CA ARG A 248 37.60 -19.84 7.95
C ARG A 248 37.93 -20.96 8.92
N LEU A 249 37.23 -21.03 10.06
CA LEU A 249 37.41 -22.07 11.07
C LEU A 249 37.12 -23.46 10.46
N LEU A 250 35.99 -23.60 9.76
CA LEU A 250 35.61 -24.85 9.08
C LEU A 250 36.61 -25.25 7.98
N ALA A 251 37.14 -24.29 7.22
CA ALA A 251 38.15 -24.54 6.22
C ALA A 251 39.51 -24.97 6.81
N GLN A 252 39.85 -24.52 8.03
CA GLN A 252 41.03 -24.99 8.75
C GLN A 252 40.84 -26.39 9.35
N THR A 253 39.69 -26.67 9.96
CA THR A 253 39.39 -27.99 10.54
C THR A 253 39.23 -29.06 9.46
N GLY A 254 38.70 -28.70 8.28
CA GLY A 254 38.63 -29.62 7.13
C GLY A 254 39.99 -29.94 6.48
N LYS A 255 41.05 -29.17 6.77
CA LYS A 255 42.43 -29.47 6.36
C LYS A 255 43.24 -30.22 7.44
N ALA A 256 42.71 -30.31 8.66
CA ALA A 256 43.31 -31.03 9.77
C ALA A 256 42.54 -32.33 10.04
N VAL A 257 42.43 -33.17 9.02
CA VAL A 257 42.08 -34.59 9.18
C VAL A 257 43.16 -35.35 8.41
N PRO A 258 44.00 -36.17 9.09
CA PRO A 258 44.96 -37.05 8.41
C PRO A 258 44.28 -38.12 7.55
#